data_AF-A0A1S1EG17-F1
#
_entry.id   AF-A0A1S1EG17-F1
#
_cell.length_a   1.000
_cell.length_b   1.000
_cell.length_c   1.000
_cell.angle_alpha   90.00
_cell.angle_beta   90.00
_cell.angle_gamma   90.00
#
_symmetry.space_group_name_H-M   'P 1'
#
loop_
_entity.id
_entity.type
_entity.pdbx_description
1 polymer ?
#
loop_
_entity_poly.entity_id
_entity_poly.type
_entity_poly.pdbx_seq_one_letter_code
_entity_poly.pdbx_strand_id
1 'polypeptide(L)'
;MVLDVLSALARFFMAYVWLDAGIAKLGVPLDVTKTIEAYEIFTPDWSYLLAHIIGPLEVAGGLLLLLGIKLRWSGKVSIIVLTLFIIGLLSAWQRGLVIDCGCFDPSQAGEGESNLLVTVARDLGYIAITGFMMWRPFKKFAIYP
;
A
#
# COMPACT_ATOMS: atom_id res chain seq x y z
N MET A 1 9.22 26.04 -8.41
CA MET A 1 8.56 26.37 -7.12
C MET A 1 7.28 25.56 -6.91
N VAL A 2 6.20 25.79 -7.68
CA VAL A 2 4.93 25.05 -7.51
C VAL A 2 5.09 23.53 -7.67
N LEU A 3 5.80 23.10 -8.72
CA LEU A 3 6.08 21.67 -8.97
C LEU A 3 6.92 21.03 -7.86
N ASP A 4 7.81 21.79 -7.22
CA ASP A 4 8.66 21.27 -6.15
C ASP A 4 7.85 21.05 -4.86
N VAL A 5 6.90 21.95 -4.57
CA VAL A 5 5.94 21.81 -3.47
C VAL A 5 5.03 20.60 -3.72
N LEU A 6 4.54 20.42 -4.94
CA LEU A 6 3.73 19.24 -5.30
C LEU A 6 4.50 17.94 -5.13
N SER A 7 5.77 17.86 -5.55
CA SER A 7 6.60 16.68 -5.33
C SER A 7 6.90 16.42 -3.84
N ALA A 8 7.07 17.47 -3.05
CA ALA A 8 7.24 17.34 -1.60
C ALA A 8 5.95 16.81 -0.95
N LEU A 9 4.79 17.39 -1.27
CA LEU A 9 3.49 16.93 -0.81
C LEU A 9 3.23 15.48 -1.19
N ALA A 10 3.50 15.09 -2.45
CA ALA A 10 3.37 13.71 -2.92
C ALA A 10 4.21 12.74 -2.09
N ARG A 11 5.47 13.10 -1.78
CA ARG A 11 6.37 12.28 -0.96
C ARG A 11 5.82 12.10 0.46
N PHE A 12 5.48 13.19 1.15
CA PHE A 12 5.00 13.12 2.53
C PHE A 12 3.63 12.44 2.63
N PHE A 13 2.75 12.70 1.67
CA PHE A 13 1.45 12.05 1.57
C PHE A 13 1.61 10.53 1.40
N MET A 14 2.45 10.09 0.44
CA MET A 14 2.71 8.66 0.29
C MET A 14 3.36 8.07 1.53
N ALA A 15 4.35 8.73 2.13
CA ALA A 15 4.96 8.27 3.37
C ALA A 15 3.92 8.07 4.49
N TYR A 16 2.99 9.02 4.64
CA TYR A 16 1.89 8.93 5.59
C TYR A 16 0.98 7.73 5.30
N VAL A 17 0.51 7.56 4.06
CA VAL A 17 -0.36 6.43 3.67
C VAL A 17 0.30 5.08 3.98
N TRP A 18 1.59 4.93 3.65
CA TRP A 18 2.33 3.69 3.93
C TRP A 18 2.51 3.42 5.43
N LEU A 19 2.73 4.47 6.23
CA LEU A 19 2.86 4.35 7.68
C LEU A 19 1.53 4.03 8.35
N ASP A 20 0.47 4.75 7.97
CA ASP A 20 -0.88 4.57 8.49
C ASP A 20 -1.38 3.15 8.22
N ALA A 21 -1.24 2.69 6.98
CA ALA A 21 -1.58 1.32 6.58
C ALA A 21 -0.76 0.26 7.32
N GLY A 22 0.56 0.49 7.46
CA GLY A 22 1.44 -0.43 8.16
C GLY A 22 1.11 -0.52 9.65
N ILE A 23 0.87 0.61 10.31
CA ILE A 23 0.51 0.68 11.74
C ILE A 23 -0.85 0.03 11.97
N ALA A 24 -1.83 0.23 11.08
CA ALA A 24 -3.14 -0.42 11.19
C ALA A 24 -3.04 -1.96 11.15
N LYS A 25 -2.01 -2.51 10.49
CA LYS A 25 -1.73 -3.96 10.47
C LYS A 25 -0.84 -4.43 11.62
N LEU A 26 -0.14 -3.53 12.30
CA LEU A 26 0.70 -3.87 13.45
C LEU A 26 -0.19 -4.19 14.66
N GLY A 27 -0.05 -5.41 15.19
CA GLY A 27 -0.75 -5.84 16.40
C GLY A 27 -2.05 -6.63 16.15
N VAL A 28 -2.52 -6.71 14.90
CA VAL A 28 -3.67 -7.54 14.49
C VAL A 28 -3.34 -8.56 13.39
N PRO A 29 -2.23 -9.33 13.49
CA PRO A 29 -1.82 -10.22 12.41
C PRO A 29 -2.84 -11.33 12.12
N LEU A 30 -3.65 -11.73 13.09
CA LEU A 30 -4.69 -12.76 12.92
C LEU A 30 -5.83 -12.29 12.02
N ASP A 31 -6.26 -11.03 12.15
CA ASP A 31 -7.31 -10.48 11.30
C ASP A 31 -6.81 -10.26 9.88
N VAL A 32 -5.56 -9.77 9.74
CA VAL A 32 -4.88 -9.68 8.43
C VAL A 32 -4.71 -11.06 7.78
N THR A 33 -4.40 -12.11 8.56
CA THR A 33 -4.29 -13.49 8.04
C THR A 33 -5.63 -13.94 7.46
N LYS A 34 -6.74 -13.75 8.18
CA LYS A 34 -8.08 -14.10 7.68
C LYS A 34 -8.43 -13.34 6.41
N THR A 35 -8.08 -12.05 6.34
CA THR A 35 -8.29 -11.25 5.13
C THR A 35 -7.51 -11.81 3.95
N ILE A 36 -6.25 -12.23 4.14
CA ILE A 36 -5.43 -12.84 3.07
C ILE A 36 -5.95 -14.23 2.68
N GLU A 37 -6.33 -15.06 3.66
CA GLU A 37 -6.91 -16.38 3.42
C GLU A 37 -8.22 -16.28 2.61
N ALA A 38 -9.01 -15.23 2.82
CA ALA A 38 -10.23 -14.97 2.05
C ALA A 38 -9.98 -14.74 0.55
N TYR A 39 -8.74 -14.46 0.11
CA TYR A 39 -8.40 -14.41 -1.31
C TYR A 39 -8.31 -15.80 -1.95
N GLU A 40 -8.17 -16.87 -1.15
CA GLU A 40 -8.00 -18.25 -1.61
C GLU A 40 -6.85 -18.42 -2.64
N ILE A 41 -5.83 -17.55 -2.56
CA ILE A 41 -4.65 -17.58 -3.46
C ILE A 41 -3.51 -18.39 -2.82
N PHE A 42 -3.35 -18.31 -1.50
CA PHE A 42 -2.22 -18.88 -0.75
C PHE A 42 -2.71 -19.94 0.24
N THR A 43 -1.83 -20.87 0.64
CA THR A 43 -2.12 -21.79 1.75
C THR A 43 -2.13 -21.03 3.09
N PRO A 44 -2.76 -21.59 4.14
CA PRO A 44 -2.82 -20.95 5.47
C PRO A 44 -1.45 -20.53 6.02
N ASP A 45 -0.44 -21.40 5.88
CA ASP A 45 0.92 -21.12 6.36
C ASP A 45 1.55 -19.90 5.65
N TRP A 46 1.35 -19.78 4.33
CA TRP A 46 1.84 -18.65 3.54
C TRP A 46 1.06 -17.37 3.86
N SER A 47 -0.25 -17.47 4.09
CA SER A 47 -1.10 -16.33 4.46
C SER A 47 -0.70 -15.75 5.81
N TYR A 48 -0.42 -16.61 6.79
CA TYR A 48 0.08 -16.21 8.11
C TYR A 48 1.45 -15.52 8.03
N LEU A 49 2.37 -16.08 7.24
CA LEU A 49 3.69 -15.49 7.03
C LEU A 49 3.59 -14.10 6.37
N LEU A 50 2.77 -13.97 5.32
CA LEU A 50 2.54 -12.71 4.62
C LEU A 50 1.92 -11.66 5.56
N ALA A 51 0.90 -12.03 6.35
CA ALA A 51 0.29 -11.14 7.33
C ALA A 51 1.31 -10.56 8.33
N HIS A 52 2.28 -11.36 8.75
CA HIS A 52 3.34 -10.92 9.67
C HIS A 52 4.39 -10.01 9.03
N ILE A 53 4.64 -10.15 7.72
CA ILE A 53 5.70 -9.41 7.02
C ILE A 53 5.19 -8.11 6.41
N ILE A 54 3.94 -8.09 5.93
CA ILE A 54 3.37 -6.94 5.20
C ILE A 54 3.39 -5.67 6.06
N GLY A 55 2.89 -5.72 7.30
CA GLY A 55 2.85 -4.55 8.19
C GLY A 55 4.23 -3.91 8.41
N PRO A 56 5.24 -4.66 8.89
CA PRO A 56 6.59 -4.14 9.05
C PRO A 56 7.21 -3.60 7.75
N LEU A 57 6.93 -4.26 6.61
CA LEU A 57 7.45 -3.85 5.31
C LEU A 57 6.82 -2.53 4.84
N GLU A 58 5.52 -2.35 5.09
CA GLU A 58 4.81 -1.09 4.82
C GLU A 58 5.36 0.06 5.66
N VAL A 59 5.55 -0.16 6.96
CA VAL A 59 6.15 0.82 7.87
C VAL A 59 7.58 1.18 7.45
N ALA A 60 8.40 0.18 7.12
CA ALA A 60 9.75 0.40 6.62
C ALA A 60 9.74 1.20 5.31
N GLY A 61 8.84 0.87 4.37
CA GLY A 61 8.66 1.61 3.12
C GLY A 61 8.25 3.07 3.36
N GLY A 62 7.28 3.29 4.26
CA GLY A 62 6.84 4.62 4.67
C GLY A 62 7.95 5.45 5.31
N LEU A 63 8.75 4.85 6.20
CA LEU A 63 9.93 5.49 6.80
C LEU A 63 11.00 5.84 5.76
N LEU A 64 11.26 4.96 4.79
CA LEU A 64 12.22 5.24 3.71
C LEU A 64 11.77 6.41 2.83
N LEU A 65 10.48 6.50 2.51
CA LEU A 65 9.89 7.64 1.81
C LEU A 65 9.94 8.91 2.66
N LEU A 66 9.64 8.82 3.96
CA LEU A 66 9.66 9.94 4.89
C LEU A 66 11.08 10.53 5.03
N LEU A 67 12.07 9.68 5.28
CA LEU A 67 13.49 10.06 5.42
C LEU A 67 14.14 10.40 4.08
N GLY A 68 13.54 9.99 2.97
CA GLY A 68 14.02 10.28 1.62
C GLY A 68 15.30 9.54 1.31
N ILE A 69 15.34 8.25 1.64
CA ILE A 69 16.47 7.37 1.37
C ILE A 69 16.17 6.60 0.09
N LYS A 70 16.98 6.79 -0.96
CA LYS A 70 16.81 6.21 -2.31
C LYS A 70 15.37 6.31 -2.82
N LEU A 71 14.84 7.54 -2.94
CA LEU A 71 13.41 7.78 -3.25
C LEU A 71 12.94 7.03 -4.51
N ARG A 72 13.83 6.91 -5.51
CA ARG A 72 13.52 6.20 -6.76
C ARG A 72 13.34 4.70 -6.55
N TRP A 73 14.11 4.09 -5.66
CA TRP A 73 14.01 2.65 -5.37
C TRP A 73 12.82 2.37 -4.46
N SER A 74 12.65 3.16 -3.41
CA SER A 74 11.49 3.05 -2.52
C SER A 74 10.18 3.23 -3.30
N GLY A 75 10.08 4.25 -4.16
CA GLY A 75 8.92 4.43 -5.03
C GLY A 75 8.68 3.29 -6.02
N LYS A 76 9.74 2.68 -6.58
CA LYS A 76 9.60 1.48 -7.44
C LYS A 76 8.98 0.31 -6.68
N VAL A 77 9.47 0.04 -5.47
CA VAL A 77 8.95 -1.03 -4.62
C VAL A 77 7.48 -0.76 -4.31
N SER A 78 7.12 0.47 -3.93
CA SER A 78 5.74 0.86 -3.68
C SER A 78 4.81 0.61 -4.88
N ILE A 79 5.22 0.98 -6.09
CA ILE A 79 4.44 0.73 -7.31
C ILE A 79 4.27 -0.78 -7.54
N ILE A 80 5.34 -1.57 -7.37
CA ILE A 80 5.29 -3.03 -7.55
C ILE A 80 4.29 -3.64 -6.57
N VAL A 81 4.38 -3.29 -5.29
CA VAL A 81 3.49 -3.82 -4.25
C VAL A 81 2.03 -3.44 -4.51
N LEU A 82 1.75 -2.16 -4.82
CA LEU A 82 0.40 -1.71 -5.18
C LEU A 82 -0.14 -2.42 -6.42
N THR A 83 0.71 -2.65 -7.43
CA THR A 83 0.31 -3.39 -8.63
C THR A 83 -0.01 -4.84 -8.32
N LEU A 84 0.81 -5.51 -7.50
CA LEU A 84 0.54 -6.88 -7.06
C LEU A 84 -0.76 -6.97 -6.27
N PHE A 85 -1.04 -5.97 -5.43
CA PHE A 85 -2.28 -5.88 -4.68
C PHE A 85 -3.50 -5.74 -5.60
N ILE A 86 -3.45 -4.84 -6.60
CA ILE A 86 -4.50 -4.71 -7.62
C ILE A 86 -4.71 -6.02 -8.37
N ILE A 87 -3.64 -6.72 -8.77
CA ILE A 87 -3.74 -8.01 -9.46
C ILE A 87 -4.41 -9.07 -8.57
N GLY A 88 -4.00 -9.17 -7.30
CA GLY A 88 -4.61 -10.08 -6.33
C GLY A 88 -6.09 -9.79 -6.13
N LEU A 89 -6.46 -8.52 -6.04
CA LEU A 89 -7.85 -8.07 -5.89
C LEU A 89 -8.70 -8.39 -7.13
N LEU A 90 -8.20 -8.09 -8.32
CA LEU A 90 -8.87 -8.43 -9.58
C LEU A 90 -9.01 -9.95 -9.75
N SER A 91 -8.01 -10.72 -9.32
CA SER A 91 -8.05 -12.18 -9.37
C SER A 91 -9.13 -12.75 -8.44
N ALA A 92 -9.24 -12.25 -7.21
CA ALA A 92 -10.30 -12.64 -6.28
C ALA A 92 -11.69 -12.26 -6.79
N TRP A 93 -11.82 -11.05 -7.35
CA TRP A 93 -13.08 -10.60 -7.94
C TRP A 93 -13.53 -11.48 -9.11
N GLN A 94 -12.61 -11.89 -10.00
CA GLN A 94 -12.93 -12.81 -11.10
C GLN A 94 -13.41 -14.19 -10.61
N ARG A 95 -13.04 -14.61 -9.40
CA ARG A 95 -13.52 -15.84 -8.76
C ARG A 95 -14.89 -15.69 -8.07
N GLY A 96 -15.46 -14.49 -8.09
CA GLY A 96 -16.75 -14.19 -7.45
C GLY A 96 -16.67 -14.08 -5.93
N LEU A 97 -15.46 -13.92 -5.37
CA LEU A 97 -15.29 -13.71 -3.93
C LEU A 97 -15.70 -12.27 -3.59
N VAL A 98 -16.72 -12.11 -2.75
CA VAL A 98 -17.12 -10.82 -2.19
C VAL A 98 -16.16 -10.52 -1.04
N ILE A 99 -15.02 -9.92 -1.37
CA ILE A 99 -14.01 -9.54 -0.39
C ILE A 99 -14.24 -8.09 0.02
N ASP A 100 -14.52 -7.87 1.30
CA ASP A 100 -14.44 -6.54 1.91
C ASP A 100 -12.97 -6.09 1.84
N CYS A 101 -12.70 -5.08 1.02
CA CYS A 101 -11.35 -4.62 0.67
C CYS A 101 -10.64 -3.87 1.82
N GLY A 102 -10.89 -4.27 3.07
CA GLY A 102 -10.33 -3.75 4.33
C GLY A 102 -8.82 -4.00 4.51
N CYS A 103 -8.09 -4.32 3.44
CA CYS A 103 -6.64 -4.58 3.50
C CYS A 103 -5.81 -3.33 3.83
N PHE A 104 -6.40 -2.12 3.80
CA PHE A 104 -5.79 -0.88 4.29
C PHE A 104 -6.35 -0.44 5.65
N ASP A 105 -7.56 -0.87 5.99
CA ASP A 105 -8.24 -0.55 7.24
C ASP A 105 -9.14 -1.73 7.64
N PRO A 106 -8.69 -2.58 8.59
CA PRO A 106 -9.44 -3.77 9.00
C PRO A 106 -10.76 -3.43 9.71
N SER A 107 -10.97 -2.17 10.12
CA SER A 107 -12.22 -1.75 10.78
C SER A 107 -13.41 -1.62 9.80
N GLN A 108 -13.15 -1.58 8.49
CA GLN A 108 -14.18 -1.46 7.46
C GLN A 108 -14.66 -2.81 6.90
N ALA A 109 -14.22 -3.93 7.49
CA ALA A 109 -14.75 -5.25 7.17
C ALA A 109 -16.21 -5.38 7.69
N GLY A 110 -17.19 -5.11 6.82
CA GLY A 110 -18.62 -5.26 7.12
C GLY A 110 -19.49 -4.04 6.79
N GLU A 111 -18.92 -2.89 6.45
CA GLU A 111 -19.67 -1.68 6.06
C GLU A 111 -19.75 -1.55 4.53
N GLY A 112 -20.56 -2.41 3.90
CA GLY A 112 -21.17 -2.19 2.57
C GLY A 112 -20.22 -2.09 1.37
N GLU A 113 -20.32 -3.06 0.44
CA GLU A 113 -19.73 -3.04 -0.91
C GLU A 113 -18.61 -2.02 -1.10
N SER A 114 -17.43 -2.30 -0.54
CA SER A 114 -16.24 -1.54 -0.91
C SER A 114 -16.05 -1.74 -2.41
N ASN A 115 -16.53 -0.79 -3.20
CA ASN A 115 -16.62 -0.90 -4.63
C ASN A 115 -15.21 -1.22 -5.15
N LEU A 116 -15.04 -2.40 -5.76
CA LEU A 116 -13.78 -2.79 -6.40
C LEU A 116 -13.18 -1.63 -7.21
N LEU A 117 -14.04 -0.91 -7.92
CA LEU A 117 -13.72 0.29 -8.69
C LEU A 117 -13.08 1.40 -7.84
N VAL A 118 -13.59 1.66 -6.63
CA VAL A 118 -13.05 2.70 -5.73
C VAL A 118 -11.69 2.28 -5.20
N THR A 119 -11.53 1.02 -4.77
CA THR A 119 -10.24 0.48 -4.31
C THR A 119 -9.19 0.53 -5.41
N VAL A 120 -9.52 0.03 -6.60
CA VAL A 120 -8.62 0.07 -7.76
C VAL A 120 -8.31 1.51 -8.17
N ALA A 121 -9.30 2.41 -8.18
CA ALA A 121 -9.08 3.82 -8.51
C ALA A 121 -8.17 4.53 -7.50
N ARG A 122 -8.34 4.24 -6.20
CA ARG A 122 -7.46 4.74 -5.14
C ARG A 122 -6.02 4.26 -5.35
N ASP A 123 -5.83 2.96 -5.58
CA ASP A 123 -4.50 2.36 -5.72
C ASP A 123 -3.81 2.85 -7.01
N LEU A 124 -4.56 3.03 -8.10
CA LEU A 124 -4.08 3.69 -9.31
C LEU A 124 -3.69 5.15 -9.04
N GLY A 125 -4.45 5.86 -8.20
CA GLY A 125 -4.10 7.20 -7.72
C GLY A 125 -2.76 7.21 -6.99
N TYR A 126 -2.53 6.27 -6.08
CA TYR A 126 -1.26 6.12 -5.37
C TYR A 126 -0.09 5.78 -6.31
N ILE A 127 -0.31 4.92 -7.31
CA ILE A 127 0.68 4.62 -8.35
C ILE A 127 1.02 5.90 -9.15
N ALA A 128 0.02 6.69 -9.54
CA ALA A 128 0.22 7.93 -10.28
C ALA A 128 1.00 8.98 -9.46
N ILE A 129 0.65 9.16 -8.18
CA ILE A 129 1.35 10.06 -7.25
C ILE A 129 2.81 9.61 -7.07
N THR A 130 3.03 8.31 -6.87
CA THR A 130 4.38 7.74 -6.71
C THR A 130 5.20 7.89 -8.00
N GLY A 131 4.59 7.68 -9.17
CA GLY A 131 5.20 7.90 -10.48
C GLY A 131 5.59 9.36 -10.71
N PHE A 132 4.71 10.30 -10.36
CA PHE A 132 5.00 11.74 -10.42
C PHE A 132 6.17 12.11 -9.50
N MET A 133 6.18 11.62 -8.25
CA MET A 133 7.29 11.81 -7.32
C MET A 133 8.60 11.24 -7.89
N MET A 134 8.57 10.07 -8.53
CA MET A 134 9.75 9.46 -9.14
C MET A 134 10.27 10.22 -10.37
N TRP A 135 9.39 10.84 -11.16
CA TRP A 135 9.78 11.63 -12.32
C TRP A 135 10.45 12.95 -11.89
N ARG A 136 9.97 13.57 -10.81
CA ARG A 136 10.52 14.82 -10.26
C ARG A 136 10.80 14.67 -8.75
N PRO A 137 11.85 13.93 -8.35
CA PRO A 137 12.13 13.68 -6.95
C PRO A 137 12.56 14.97 -6.25
N PHE A 138 11.87 15.33 -5.17
CA PHE A 138 12.21 16.47 -4.34
C PHE A 138 13.39 16.10 -3.41
N LYS A 139 14.60 16.57 -3.76
CA LYS A 139 15.87 16.18 -3.11
C LYS A 139 16.27 17.06 -1.92
N LYS A 140 15.65 18.23 -1.70
CA LYS A 140 16.12 19.22 -0.71
C LYS A 140 16.02 18.76 0.75
N PHE A 141 15.10 17.86 1.08
CA PHE A 141 14.94 17.27 2.43
C PHE A 141 15.16 15.75 2.40
N ALA A 142 16.01 15.25 1.50
CA ALA A 142 16.37 13.84 1.43
C ALA A 142 17.71 13.64 2.15
N ILE A 143 17.76 12.69 3.09
CA ILE A 143 19.01 12.33 3.78
C ILE A 143 19.98 11.64 2.79
N TYR A 144 19.45 10.81 1.87
CA TYR A 144 20.22 10.18 0.80
C TYR A 144 19.34 9.96 -0.45
N PRO A 145 19.21 10.97 -1.35
CA PRO A 145 18.24 10.96 -2.45
C PRO A 145 18.39 9.82 -3.46
#